data_AF-A0A7W0UYE2-F1
#
_entry.id   AF-A0A7W0UYE2-F1
#
_cell.length_a   1.000
_cell.length_b   1.000
_cell.length_c   1.000
_cell.angle_alpha   90.00
_cell.angle_beta   90.00
_cell.angle_gamma   90.00
#
_symmetry.space_group_name_H-M   'P 1'
#
loop_
_entity.id
_entity.type
_entity.pdbx_description
1 polymer ?
#
loop_
_entity_poly.entity_id
_entity_poly.type
_entity_poly.pdbx_seq_one_letter_code
_entity_poly.pdbx_strand_id
1 'polypeptide(L)' 'MSPKKIKSVELLGSKAQLKWSQTAEGLSIQMPKMETGHCAYVFRISVAQ' A
#
# COMPACT_ATOMS: atom_id res chain seq x y z
N MET A 1 18.78 8.73 7.87
CA MET A 1 17.35 8.95 8.23
C MET A 1 16.68 7.59 8.28
N SER A 2 16.05 7.24 9.41
CA SER A 2 15.27 5.99 9.49
C SER A 2 13.94 6.17 8.72
N PRO A 3 13.47 5.17 7.95
CA PRO A 3 12.23 5.29 7.22
C PRO A 3 11.04 5.46 8.18
N LYS A 4 10.09 6.34 7.83
CA LYS A 4 8.88 6.53 8.63
C LYS A 4 8.09 5.21 8.69
N LYS A 5 7.61 4.85 9.88
CA LYS A 5 6.83 3.63 10.08
C LYS A 5 5.47 3.77 9.39
N ILE A 6 5.17 2.87 8.47
CA ILE A 6 3.87 2.82 7.79
C ILE A 6 2.84 2.20 8.73
N LYS A 7 1.66 2.83 8.83
CA LYS A 7 0.53 2.37 9.65
C LYS A 7 -0.50 1.62 8.83
N SER A 8 -0.79 2.09 7.62
CA SER A 8 -1.76 1.46 6.73
C SER A 8 -1.44 1.74 5.27
N VAL A 9 -1.88 0.82 4.42
CA VAL A 9 -1.85 0.93 2.96
C VAL A 9 -3.23 0.50 2.45
N GLU A 10 -3.87 1.37 1.68
CA GLU A 10 -5.17 1.12 1.08
C GLU A 10 -5.13 1.40 -0.42
N LEU A 11 -5.84 0.58 -1.20
CA LEU A 11 -6.02 0.81 -2.63
C LEU A 11 -7.29 1.66 -2.82
N LEU A 12 -7.14 2.84 -3.41
CA LEU A 12 -8.30 3.70 -3.69
C LEU A 12 -9.25 3.02 -4.68
N GLY A 13 -10.56 3.17 -4.43
CA GLY A 13 -11.59 2.50 -5.20
C GLY A 13 -11.80 1.01 -4.86
N SER A 14 -11.05 0.47 -3.89
CA SER A 14 -11.21 -0.91 -3.43
C SER A 14 -11.42 -0.97 -1.91
N LYS A 15 -12.27 -1.90 -1.47
CA LYS A 15 -12.43 -2.26 -0.06
C LYS A 15 -11.62 -3.49 0.33
N ALA A 16 -10.81 -4.03 -0.59
CA ALA A 16 -9.99 -5.20 -0.33
C ALA A 16 -8.88 -4.84 0.65
N GLN A 17 -8.67 -5.70 1.66
CA GLN A 17 -7.53 -5.58 2.55
C GLN A 17 -6.26 -6.00 1.81
N LEU A 18 -5.27 -5.11 1.77
CA LEU A 18 -3.98 -5.38 1.15
C LEU A 18 -3.03 -6.07 2.13
N LYS A 19 -2.29 -7.07 1.63
CA LYS A 19 -1.12 -7.61 2.33
C LYS A 19 0.09 -6.79 1.91
N TRP A 20 0.87 -6.32 2.88
CA TRP A 20 2.06 -5.52 2.63
C TRP A 20 3.09 -5.72 3.74
N SER A 21 4.34 -5.42 3.44
CA SER A 21 5.45 -5.45 4.39
C SER A 21 6.40 -4.27 4.15
N GLN A 22 6.89 -3.67 5.23
CA GLN A 22 7.92 -2.64 5.18
C GLN A 22 9.24 -3.23 5.66
N THR A 23 10.28 -3.09 4.85
CA THR A 23 11.66 -3.52 5.16
C THR A 23 12.60 -2.31 5.10
N ALA A 24 13.91 -2.55 5.29
CA ALA A 24 14.91 -1.49 5.17
C ALA A 24 15.03 -0.98 3.71
N GLU A 25 14.71 -1.82 2.74
CA GLU A 25 14.80 -1.54 1.30
C GLU A 25 13.56 -0.79 0.77
N GLY A 26 12.39 -0.97 1.39
CA GLY A 26 11.17 -0.29 0.96
C GLY A 26 9.86 -0.90 1.45
N LEU A 27 8.78 -0.64 0.70
CA LEU A 27 7.43 -1.15 0.94
C LEU A 27 7.05 -2.14 -0.17
N SER A 28 6.78 -3.39 0.22
CA SER A 28 6.24 -4.42 -0.67
C SER A 28 4.73 -4.53 -0.49
N ILE A 29 3.96 -4.43 -1.57
CA ILE A 29 2.49 -4.55 -1.56
C ILE A 29 2.11 -5.74 -2.45
N GLN A 30 1.33 -6.67 -1.90
CA GLN A 30 0.73 -7.74 -2.68
C GLN A 30 -0.57 -7.22 -3.33
N MET A 31 -0.55 -7.11 -4.66
CA MET A 31 -1.72 -6.67 -5.41
C MET A 31 -2.89 -7.63 -5.25
N PRO A 32 -4.13 -7.14 -5.08
CA PRO A 32 -5.30 -7.98 -5.01
C PRO A 32 -5.55 -8.65 -6.37
N LYS A 33 -6.18 -9.83 -6.38
CA LYS A 33 -6.53 -10.56 -7.61
C LYS A 33 -7.62 -9.88 -8.46
N MET A 34 -8.21 -8.80 -7.95
CA MET A 34 -9.29 -8.06 -8.60
C MET A 34 -8.69 -6.98 -9.50
N GLU A 35 -9.08 -6.95 -10.77
CA GLU A 35 -8.75 -5.85 -11.66
C GLU A 35 -9.35 -4.56 -11.10
N THR A 36 -8.52 -3.57 -10.84
CA THR A 36 -8.96 -2.25 -10.38
C THR A 36 -8.43 -1.23 -11.37
N GLY A 37 -9.32 -0.68 -12.20
CA GLY A 37 -9.06 0.39 -13.16
C GLY A 37 -8.11 0.02 -14.31
N HIS A 38 -8.42 0.46 -15.54
CA HIS A 38 -7.61 0.13 -16.72
C HIS A 38 -6.35 1.00 -16.88
N CYS A 39 -6.12 1.99 -16.01
CA CYS A 39 -5.11 3.03 -16.26
C CYS A 39 -4.00 3.12 -15.19
N ALA A 40 -4.35 3.06 -13.91
CA ALA A 40 -3.38 3.18 -12.83
C ALA A 40 -3.92 2.64 -11.50
N TYR A 41 -3.01 2.29 -10.59
CA TYR A 41 -3.31 2.00 -9.19
C TYR A 41 -2.90 3.18 -8.33
N VAL A 42 -3.74 3.55 -7.36
CA VAL A 42 -3.44 4.62 -6.41
C VAL A 42 -3.52 4.08 -4.99
N PHE A 43 -2.43 4.23 -4.24
CA PHE A 43 -2.35 3.81 -2.84
C PHE A 43 -2.41 5.01 -1.91
N ARG A 44 -3.25 4.92 -0.88
CA ARG A 44 -3.21 5.82 0.28
C ARG A 44 -2.33 5.18 1.35
N ILE A 45 -1.24 5.85 1.71
CA ILE A 45 -0.29 5.40 2.75
C ILE A 45 -0.38 6.35 3.94
N SER A 46 -0.71 5.80 5.11
CA SER A 46 -0.66 6.54 6.37
C SER A 46 0.64 6.22 7.10
N VAL A 47 1.38 7.25 7.53
CA VAL A 47 2.64 7.09 8.29
C VAL A 47 2.46 7.47 9.75
N ALA A 48 3.28 6.91 10.63
CA ALA A 48 3.42 7.43 11.99
C ALA A 48 4.03 8.84 11.95
N GLN A 49 3.47 9.73 12.77
CA GLN A 49 4.05 11.04 13.05
C GLN A 49 5.27 10.88 13.94
#